data_AF-A0A9E3F1V8-F1
#
_entry.id   AF-A0A9E3F1V8-F1
#
_cell.length_a   1.000
_cell.length_b   1.000
_cell.length_c   1.000
_cell.angle_alpha   90.00
_cell.angle_beta   90.00
_cell.angle_gamma   90.00
#
_symmetry.space_group_name_H-M   'P 1'
#
loop_
_entity.id
_entity.type
_entity.pdbx_description
1 polymer ?
#
loop_
_entity_poly.entity_id
_entity_poly.type
_entity_poly.pdbx_seq_one_letter_code
_entity_poly.pdbx_strand_id
1 'polypeptide(L)'
;MDATVIVPTYKRPDDLRRCLDALKDQTKLPARVVVVRRDIDTATEAMLAAYDPGKLLLVVHVVTVPGVVAALNEGLDAATGDIVAMTDDDAAPHHDWLERIAG
;
A
#
# COMPACT_ATOMS: atom_id res chain seq x y z
N MET A 1 13.14 -1.27 -13.66
CA MET A 1 13.30 -1.60 -12.23
C MET A 1 11.95 -1.98 -11.65
N ASP A 2 11.92 -2.92 -10.72
CA ASP A 2 10.70 -3.36 -10.03
C ASP A 2 10.46 -2.54 -8.76
N ALA A 3 9.22 -2.09 -8.54
CA ALA A 3 8.88 -1.23 -7.40
C ALA A 3 8.01 -1.96 -6.36
N THR A 4 8.35 -1.81 -5.09
CA THR A 4 7.46 -2.08 -3.95
C THR A 4 6.79 -0.78 -3.52
N VAL A 5 5.47 -0.76 -3.44
CA VAL A 5 4.71 0.38 -2.91
C VAL A 5 4.31 0.09 -1.47
N ILE A 6 4.64 0.98 -0.53
CA ILE A 6 4.20 0.89 0.87
C ILE A 6 3.08 1.89 1.10
N VAL A 7 1.99 1.44 1.72
CA VAL A 7 0.83 2.25 2.11
C VAL A 7 0.56 2.06 3.60
N PRO A 8 1.00 2.98 4.48
CA PRO A 8 0.60 2.95 5.88
C PRO A 8 -0.87 3.38 6.01
N THR A 9 -1.62 2.77 6.92
CA THR A 9 -3.03 3.12 7.11
C THR A 9 -3.50 2.97 8.55
N TYR A 10 -4.41 3.85 8.96
CA TYR A 10 -5.10 3.74 10.25
C TYR A 10 -6.48 4.41 10.25
N LYS A 11 -7.52 3.60 10.44
CA LYS A 11 -8.95 3.99 10.55
C LYS A 11 -9.49 4.74 9.34
N ARG A 12 -9.00 4.40 8.14
CA ARG A 12 -9.40 5.01 6.87
C ARG A 12 -9.67 3.96 5.77
N PRO A 13 -10.57 2.99 6.01
CA PRO A 13 -10.82 1.90 5.06
C PRO A 13 -11.28 2.39 3.67
N ASP A 14 -12.08 3.45 3.61
CA ASP A 14 -12.61 3.95 2.34
C ASP A 14 -11.54 4.69 1.53
N ASP A 15 -10.69 5.48 2.18
CA ASP A 15 -9.57 6.16 1.52
C ASP A 15 -8.57 5.13 1.00
N LEU A 16 -8.19 4.16 1.83
CA LEU A 16 -7.30 3.06 1.46
C LEU A 16 -7.83 2.29 0.24
N ARG A 17 -9.14 2.01 0.18
CA ARG A 17 -9.76 1.36 -0.98
C ARG A 17 -9.53 2.17 -2.26
N ARG A 18 -9.74 3.48 -2.22
CA ARG A 18 -9.50 4.37 -3.37
C ARG A 18 -8.03 4.40 -3.77
N CYS A 19 -7.11 4.42 -2.80
CA CYS A 19 -5.67 4.35 -3.05
C CYS A 19 -5.28 3.02 -3.75
N LEU A 20 -5.76 1.89 -3.23
CA LEU A 20 -5.51 0.57 -3.82
C LEU A 20 -6.09 0.45 -5.23
N ASP A 21 -7.29 1.00 -5.48
CA ASP A 21 -7.88 1.03 -6.82
C ASP A 21 -7.04 1.88 -7.79
N ALA A 22 -6.54 3.04 -7.37
CA ALA A 22 -5.63 3.85 -8.19
C ALA A 22 -4.27 3.16 -8.45
N LEU A 23 -3.77 2.36 -7.51
CA LEU A 23 -2.58 1.53 -7.72
C LEU A 23 -2.84 0.36 -8.69
N LYS A 24 -4.06 -0.17 -8.71
CA LYS A 24 -4.50 -1.23 -9.63
C LYS A 24 -4.59 -0.74 -11.08
N ASP A 25 -4.86 0.54 -11.26
CA ASP A 25 -4.99 1.22 -12.55
C ASP A 25 -3.68 1.84 -13.08
N GLN A 26 -2.53 1.52 -12.47
CA GLN A 26 -1.24 2.02 -12.96
C GLN A 26 -0.87 1.43 -14.33
N THR A 27 -0.30 2.26 -15.22
CA THR A 27 0.24 1.82 -16.52
C THR A 27 1.36 0.80 -16.35
N LYS A 28 2.17 0.99 -15.30
CA LYS A 28 3.14 0.02 -14.80
C LYS A 28 2.72 -0.44 -13.41
N LEU A 29 2.29 -1.69 -13.29
CA LEU A 29 1.92 -2.26 -12.00
C LEU A 29 3.13 -2.35 -11.05
N PRO A 30 2.93 -2.10 -9.74
CA PRO A 30 3.96 -2.40 -8.75
C PRO A 30 4.19 -3.92 -8.70
N ALA A 31 5.43 -4.32 -8.40
CA ALA A 31 5.76 -5.73 -8.17
C ALA A 31 5.06 -6.26 -6.91
N ARG A 32 4.83 -5.39 -5.92
CA ARG A 32 3.97 -5.63 -4.76
C ARG A 32 3.47 -4.34 -4.12
N VAL A 33 2.35 -4.42 -3.44
CA VAL A 33 1.83 -3.38 -2.56
C VAL A 33 1.84 -3.92 -1.13
N VAL A 34 2.52 -3.24 -0.22
CA VAL A 34 2.57 -3.56 1.20
C VAL A 34 1.69 -2.57 1.95
N VAL A 35 0.55 -3.04 2.42
CA VAL A 35 -0.33 -2.26 3.31
C VAL A 35 0.05 -2.55 4.75
N VAL A 36 0.35 -1.51 5.53
CA VAL A 36 0.68 -1.66 6.95
C VAL A 36 -0.43 -1.05 7.79
N ARG A 37 -1.22 -1.90 8.45
CA ARG A 37 -2.35 -1.51 9.31
C ARG A 37 -2.00 -1.63 10.79
N ARG A 38 -2.75 -0.92 11.62
CA ARG A 38 -2.75 -1.13 13.07
C ARG A 38 -3.49 -2.41 13.46
N ASP A 39 -2.93 -3.18 14.38
CA ASP A 39 -3.55 -4.37 14.99
C ASP A 39 -5.00 -4.13 15.45
N ILE A 40 -5.27 -2.98 16.05
CA ILE A 40 -6.58 -2.61 16.61
C ILE A 40 -7.60 -2.08 15.59
N ASP A 41 -7.25 -1.96 14.31
CA ASP A 41 -8.11 -1.30 13.31
C ASP A 41 -9.00 -2.28 12.54
N THR A 42 -9.96 -2.89 13.24
CA THR A 42 -10.80 -3.97 12.69
C THR A 42 -11.61 -3.58 11.45
N ALA A 43 -11.94 -2.29 11.27
CA ALA A 43 -12.64 -1.81 10.07
C ALA A 43 -11.78 -1.94 8.81
N THR A 44 -10.51 -1.52 8.89
CA THR A 44 -9.56 -1.68 7.77
C THR A 44 -9.25 -3.15 7.50
N GLU A 45 -9.18 -4.00 8.53
CA GLU A 45 -9.03 -5.45 8.36
C GLU A 45 -10.18 -6.06 7.56
N ALA A 46 -11.42 -5.76 7.95
CA ALA A 46 -12.60 -6.23 7.26
C ALA A 46 -12.66 -5.73 5.80
N MET A 47 -12.26 -4.47 5.58
CA MET A 47 -12.17 -3.89 4.24
C MET A 47 -11.16 -4.64 3.37
N LEU A 48 -9.94 -4.87 3.88
CA LEU A 48 -8.87 -5.60 3.17
C LEU A 48 -9.26 -7.06 2.90
N ALA A 49 -9.92 -7.73 3.85
CA ALA A 49 -10.41 -9.10 3.67
C ALA A 49 -11.47 -9.23 2.57
N ALA A 50 -12.26 -8.17 2.33
CA ALA A 50 -13.27 -8.10 1.29
C ALA A 50 -12.78 -7.41 0.00
N TYR A 51 -11.52 -6.97 -0.07
CA TYR A 51 -10.98 -6.25 -1.21
C TYR A 51 -10.55 -7.24 -2.31
N ASP A 52 -10.91 -6.95 -3.57
CA ASP A 52 -10.40 -7.67 -4.74
C ASP A 52 -9.19 -6.93 -5.32
N PRO A 53 -7.96 -7.44 -5.11
CA PRO A 53 -6.75 -6.80 -5.61
C PRO A 53 -6.54 -6.97 -7.11
N GLY A 54 -7.33 -7.82 -7.79
CA GLY A 54 -7.11 -8.16 -9.19
C GLY A 54 -5.69 -8.69 -9.43
N LYS A 55 -4.88 -7.94 -10.17
CA LYS A 55 -3.48 -8.30 -10.49
C LYS A 55 -2.45 -7.78 -9.48
N LEU A 56 -2.85 -6.96 -8.51
CA LEU A 56 -1.93 -6.46 -7.50
C LEU A 56 -1.50 -7.61 -6.59
N LEU A 57 -0.19 -7.77 -6.41
CA LEU A 57 0.34 -8.57 -5.31
C LEU A 57 0.23 -7.75 -4.02
N LEU A 58 -0.92 -7.85 -3.35
CA LEU A 58 -1.21 -7.17 -2.10
C LEU A 58 -0.74 -8.00 -0.91
N VAL A 59 0.11 -7.41 -0.07
CA VAL A 59 0.62 -8.00 1.17
C VAL A 59 0.20 -7.09 2.33
N VAL A 60 -0.35 -7.68 3.40
CA VAL A 60 -0.83 -6.93 4.57
C VAL A 60 0.07 -7.24 5.77
N HIS A 61 0.64 -6.19 6.35
CA HIS A 61 1.40 -6.24 7.59
C HIS A 61 0.66 -5.53 8.71
N VAL A 62 0.99 -5.91 9.95
CA VAL A 62 0.38 -5.37 11.16
C VAL A 62 1.45 -4.75 12.03
N VAL A 63 1.25 -3.49 12.42
CA VAL A 63 2.11 -2.77 13.37
C VAL A 63 1.35 -2.47 14.67
N THR A 64 2.00 -2.71 15.81
CA THR A 64 1.44 -2.48 17.15
C THR A 64 1.87 -1.14 17.74
N VAL A 65 2.95 -0.55 17.21
CA VAL A 65 3.49 0.75 17.62
C VAL A 65 2.75 1.88 16.89
N PRO A 66 2.34 2.97 17.57
CA PRO A 66 1.63 4.08 16.93
C PRO A 66 2.57 4.98 16.13
N GLY A 67 2.01 5.65 15.12
CA GLY A 67 2.69 6.61 14.28
C GLY A 67 3.10 6.06 12.91
N VAL A 68 3.08 6.94 11.91
CA VAL A 68 3.37 6.60 10.51
C VAL A 68 4.77 6.02 10.32
N VAL A 69 5.76 6.53 11.06
CA VAL A 69 7.16 6.04 10.96
C VAL A 69 7.28 4.57 11.33
N ALA A 70 6.57 4.10 12.36
CA ALA A 70 6.59 2.69 12.74
C ALA A 70 5.97 1.81 11.64
N ALA A 71 4.87 2.27 11.03
CA ALA A 71 4.23 1.58 9.92
C ALA A 71 5.13 1.54 8.68
N LEU A 72 5.80 2.65 8.35
CA LEU A 72 6.74 2.72 7.23
C LEU A 72 7.95 1.81 7.43
N ASN A 73 8.51 1.74 8.64
CA ASN A 73 9.62 0.84 8.95
C ASN A 73 9.22 -0.64 8.78
N GLU A 74 8.05 -1.04 9.29
CA GLU A 74 7.51 -2.38 9.08
C GLU A 74 7.34 -2.69 7.59
N GLY A 75 6.85 -1.71 6.81
CA GLY A 75 6.71 -1.86 5.37
C GLY A 75 8.06 -1.95 4.64
N LEU A 76 9.08 -1.23 5.11
CA LEU A 76 10.43 -1.26 4.56
C LEU A 76 11.09 -2.63 4.78
N ASP A 77 10.93 -3.23 5.95
CA ASP A 77 11.46 -4.56 6.26
C ASP A 77 10.82 -5.65 5.37
N ALA A 78 9.59 -5.44 4.91
CA ALA A 78 8.88 -6.33 3.98
C ALA A 78 9.18 -6.07 2.50
N ALA A 79 9.82 -4.95 2.15
CA ALA A 79 10.04 -4.55 0.78
C ALA A 79 11.21 -5.30 0.13
N THR A 80 11.03 -5.78 -1.10
CA THR A 80 12.09 -6.52 -1.84
C THR A 80 12.25 -6.10 -3.31
N GLY A 81 11.75 -4.92 -3.68
CA GLY A 81 11.94 -4.36 -5.04
C GLY A 81 13.22 -3.52 -5.16
N ASP A 82 13.65 -3.24 -6.38
CA ASP A 82 14.77 -2.33 -6.67
C ASP A 82 14.50 -0.91 -6.15
N ILE A 83 13.22 -0.52 -6.22
CA ILE A 83 12.72 0.77 -5.77
C ILE A 83 11.66 0.54 -4.68
N VAL A 84 11.74 1.34 -3.62
CA VAL A 84 10.65 1.48 -2.65
C VAL A 84 9.98 2.83 -2.86
N ALA A 85 8.71 2.80 -3.22
CA ALA A 85 7.86 3.97 -3.29
C ALA A 85 6.88 3.97 -2.11
N MET A 86 6.53 5.14 -1.62
CA MET A 86 5.60 5.30 -0.49
C MET A 86 4.49 6.26 -0.92
N THR A 87 3.25 5.94 -0.54
CA THR A 87 2.10 6.82 -0.73
C THR A 87 1.14 6.66 0.45
N ASP A 88 0.45 7.74 0.80
CA ASP A 88 -0.51 7.72 1.92
C ASP A 88 -1.83 7.05 1.50
N ASP A 89 -2.59 6.57 2.48
CA ASP A 89 -3.88 5.92 2.26
C ASP A 89 -4.96 6.87 1.72
N ASP A 90 -4.78 8.18 1.86
CA ASP A 90 -5.66 9.23 1.34
C ASP A 90 -5.23 9.79 -0.02
N ALA A 91 -4.17 9.25 -0.61
CA ALA A 91 -3.73 9.58 -1.95
C ALA A 91 -4.39 8.69 -3.02
N ALA A 92 -4.54 9.24 -4.22
CA ALA A 92 -4.84 8.49 -5.43
C ALA A 92 -3.72 8.76 -6.44
N PRO A 93 -2.68 7.92 -6.50
CA PRO A 93 -1.57 8.12 -7.43
C PRO A 93 -2.05 8.24 -8.88
N HIS A 94 -1.50 9.20 -9.62
CA HIS A 94 -1.81 9.35 -11.03
C HIS A 94 -1.46 8.08 -11.82
N HIS A 95 -2.21 7.75 -12.87
CA HIS A 95 -2.12 6.45 -13.55
C HIS A 95 -0.72 6.08 -14.09
N ASP A 96 0.17 7.05 -14.34
CA ASP A 96 1.55 6.83 -14.83
C ASP A 96 2.63 7.05 -13.75
N TRP A 97 2.24 7.14 -12.47
CA TRP A 97 3.13 7.50 -11.35
C TRP A 97 4.32 6.55 -11.21
N LEU A 98 4.07 5.23 -11.18
CA LEU A 98 5.15 4.25 -11.08
C LEU A 98 6.00 4.14 -12.33
N GLU A 99 5.41 4.34 -13.51
CA GLU A 99 6.15 4.37 -14.77
C GLU A 99 7.15 5.53 -14.79
N ARG A 100 6.79 6.71 -14.27
CA ARG A 100 7.72 7.85 -14.20
C ARG A 100 8.84 7.69 -13.19
N ILE A 101 8.67 6.83 -12.17
CA ILE A 101 9.68 6.58 -11.13
C ILE A 101 10.60 5.43 -11.53
N ALA A 102 10.03 4.35 -12.09
CA ALA A 102 10.71 3.07 -12.27
C ALA A 102 10.82 2.64 -13.76
N GLY A 103 10.42 3.51 -14.69
CA GLY A 103 10.48 3.33 -16.14
C GLY A 103 11.88 3.40 -16.71
#